data_AF-A0A520IXY4-F1
#
_entry.id   AF-A0A520IXY4-F1
#
_cell.length_a   1.000
_cell.length_b   1.000
_cell.length_c   1.000
_cell.angle_alpha   90.00
_cell.angle_beta   90.00
_cell.angle_gamma   90.00
#
_symmetry.space_group_name_H-M   'P 1'
#
loop_
_entity.id
_entity.type
_entity.pdbx_description
1 polymer ?
#
loop_
_entity_poly.entity_id
_entity_poly.type
_entity_poly.pdbx_seq_one_letter_code
_entity_poly.pdbx_strand_id
1 'polypeptide(L)'
;MVETKVDAFAQPNNEVKYNQGTYTILFTLQEYPYKEVGIRMSSNKSDFNTREKLTRQISNPVSKNRYGIFVNNLNPATIYYYQIYVQDSASTREVNSAIFSFTTQP
;
A
#
# COMPACT_ATOMS: atom_id res chain seq x y z
N MET A 1 4.83 -24.43 -19.07
CA MET A 1 4.97 -23.08 -18.47
C MET A 1 5.69 -23.25 -17.14
N VAL A 2 6.75 -22.48 -16.89
CA VAL A 2 7.38 -22.44 -15.57
C VAL A 2 6.65 -21.38 -14.77
N GLU A 3 6.07 -21.76 -13.63
CA GLU A 3 5.41 -20.84 -12.71
C GLU A 3 6.49 -20.11 -11.90
N THR A 4 6.72 -18.83 -12.18
CA THR A 4 7.61 -18.00 -11.37
C THR A 4 6.86 -17.53 -10.14
N LYS A 5 7.19 -18.10 -8.98
CA LYS A 5 6.71 -17.61 -7.68
C LYS A 5 7.59 -16.45 -7.23
N VAL A 6 7.01 -15.27 -7.11
CA VAL A 6 7.65 -14.10 -6.52
C VAL A 6 7.00 -13.78 -5.19
N ASP A 7 7.81 -13.49 -4.17
CA ASP A 7 7.32 -12.81 -2.97
C ASP A 7 7.39 -11.31 -3.22
N ALA A 8 6.26 -10.71 -3.60
CA ALA A 8 6.17 -9.29 -3.93
C ALA A 8 6.68 -8.37 -2.81
N PHE A 9 6.61 -8.82 -1.55
CA PHE A 9 6.79 -8.01 -0.35
C PHE A 9 8.04 -8.39 0.45
N ALA A 10 9.00 -9.11 -0.14
CA ALA A 10 10.20 -9.57 0.58
C ALA A 10 11.00 -8.43 1.25
N GLN A 11 11.02 -7.24 0.64
CA GLN A 11 11.73 -6.05 1.15
C GLN A 11 10.98 -4.75 0.77
N PRO A 12 9.85 -4.45 1.43
CA PRO A 12 8.95 -3.42 0.96
C PRO A 12 9.45 -2.00 1.23
N ASN A 13 10.48 -1.82 2.07
CA ASN A 13 11.15 -0.54 2.33
C ASN A 13 10.15 0.62 2.53
N ASN A 14 9.14 0.39 3.37
CA ASN A 14 8.04 1.32 3.57
C ASN A 14 8.53 2.62 4.19
N GLU A 15 8.06 3.73 3.66
CA GLU A 15 8.40 5.07 4.13
C GLU A 15 7.15 5.95 4.05
N VAL A 16 6.91 6.75 5.09
CA VAL A 16 5.83 7.73 5.09
C VAL A 16 6.43 9.11 5.26
N LYS A 17 6.21 9.98 4.28
CA LYS A 17 6.64 11.38 4.31
C LYS A 17 5.44 12.28 4.51
N TYR A 18 5.62 13.41 5.18
CA TYR A 18 4.62 14.47 5.27
C TYR A 18 5.19 15.74 4.66
N ASN A 19 4.42 16.37 3.78
CA ASN A 19 4.76 17.66 3.19
C ASN A 19 3.48 18.47 2.98
N GLN A 20 3.40 19.65 3.61
CA GLN A 20 2.33 20.65 3.41
C GLN A 20 0.91 20.05 3.36
N GLY A 21 0.52 19.30 4.40
CA GLY A 21 -0.84 18.72 4.48
C GLY A 21 -1.05 17.41 3.72
N THR A 22 -0.04 16.91 2.99
CA THR A 22 -0.12 15.65 2.24
C THR A 22 0.88 14.65 2.79
N TYR A 23 0.40 13.41 3.01
CA TYR A 23 1.25 12.26 3.28
C TYR A 23 1.58 11.53 1.99
N THR A 24 2.83 11.11 1.82
CA THR A 24 3.25 10.23 0.74
C THR A 24 3.69 8.90 1.35
N ILE A 25 2.93 7.85 1.06
CA ILE A 25 3.30 6.47 1.40
C ILE A 25 4.12 5.92 0.24
N LEU A 26 5.35 5.54 0.51
CA LEU A 26 6.29 5.01 -0.47
C LEU A 26 6.68 3.58 -0.10
N PHE A 27 6.69 2.69 -1.08
CA PHE A 27 7.08 1.29 -0.87
C PHE A 27 7.70 0.71 -2.14
N THR A 28 8.50 -0.34 -1.97
CA THR A 28 9.20 -1.07 -3.02
C THR A 28 8.59 -2.45 -3.16
N LEU A 29 8.53 -3.00 -4.37
CA LEU A 29 8.12 -4.37 -4.62
C LEU A 29 9.24 -5.16 -5.30
N GLN A 30 9.16 -6.49 -5.26
CA GLN A 30 10.01 -7.30 -6.15
C GLN A 30 9.58 -7.08 -7.61
N GLU A 31 10.55 -7.10 -8.53
CA GLU A 31 10.30 -6.86 -9.96
C GLU A 31 9.38 -7.95 -10.53
N TYR A 32 8.21 -7.52 -10.99
CA TYR A 32 7.21 -8.40 -11.58
C TYR A 32 6.22 -7.57 -12.40
N PRO A 33 5.62 -8.12 -13.47
CA PRO A 33 4.62 -7.42 -14.28
C PRO A 33 3.26 -7.34 -13.57
N TYR A 34 3.19 -6.54 -12.51
CA TYR A 34 1.93 -6.26 -11.82
C TYR A 34 1.00 -5.45 -12.73
N LYS A 35 -0.26 -5.85 -12.78
CA LYS A 35 -1.33 -5.11 -13.46
C LYS A 35 -1.83 -3.95 -12.60
N GLU A 36 -1.90 -4.15 -11.29
CA GLU A 36 -2.33 -3.14 -10.35
C GLU A 36 -1.53 -3.24 -9.05
N VAL A 37 -1.18 -2.07 -8.50
CA VAL A 37 -0.48 -1.92 -7.22
C VAL A 37 -1.16 -0.79 -6.47
N GLY A 38 -1.54 -1.01 -5.22
CA GLY A 38 -2.20 0.00 -4.40
C GLY A 38 -2.16 -0.31 -2.91
N ILE A 39 -2.88 0.49 -2.12
CA ILE A 39 -3.11 0.23 -0.70
C ILE A 39 -4.59 0.19 -0.37
N ARG A 40 -4.90 -0.51 0.72
CA ARG A 40 -6.12 -0.34 1.51
C ARG A 40 -5.76 0.35 2.81
N MET A 41 -6.58 1.28 3.27
CA MET A 41 -6.30 2.07 4.47
C MET A 41 -7.54 2.27 5.33
N SER A 42 -7.38 2.26 6.65
CA SER A 42 -8.39 2.65 7.64
C SER A 42 -7.73 3.18 8.91
N SER A 43 -8.42 4.02 9.68
CA SER A 43 -8.02 4.38 11.05
C SER A 43 -8.34 3.29 12.08
N ASN A 44 -9.05 2.22 11.69
CA ASN A 44 -9.35 1.07 12.53
C ASN A 44 -8.72 -0.21 11.94
N LYS A 45 -7.83 -0.84 12.69
CA LYS A 45 -7.14 -2.07 12.24
C LYS A 45 -8.09 -3.24 12.01
N SER A 46 -9.20 -3.31 12.75
CA SER A 46 -10.16 -4.41 12.63
C SER A 46 -10.90 -4.43 11.29
N ASP A 47 -10.96 -3.30 10.59
CA ASP A 47 -11.59 -3.18 9.27
C ASP A 47 -10.88 -4.07 8.21
N PHE A 48 -9.63 -4.44 8.43
CA PHE A 48 -8.90 -5.36 7.55
C PHE A 48 -9.37 -6.82 7.68
N ASN A 49 -10.00 -7.19 8.80
CA ASN A 49 -10.57 -8.53 9.00
C ASN A 49 -11.90 -8.68 8.25
N THR A 50 -12.73 -7.64 8.25
CA THR A 50 -14.04 -7.64 7.58
C THR A 50 -13.96 -7.17 6.13
N ARG A 51 -12.89 -6.44 5.78
CA ARG A 51 -12.72 -5.71 4.52
C ARG A 51 -13.79 -4.64 4.29
N GLU A 52 -14.47 -4.22 5.34
CA GLU A 52 -15.45 -3.15 5.31
C GLU A 52 -14.76 -1.80 5.59
N LYS A 53 -15.27 -0.70 5.03
CA LYS A 53 -14.78 0.67 5.30
C LYS A 53 -13.30 0.94 4.99
N LEU A 54 -12.66 0.06 4.20
CA LEU A 54 -11.32 0.29 3.70
C LEU A 54 -11.33 1.28 2.53
N THR A 55 -10.53 2.34 2.62
CA THR A 55 -10.27 3.23 1.50
C THR A 55 -9.21 2.61 0.61
N ARG A 56 -9.52 2.38 -0.67
CA ARG A 56 -8.59 1.84 -1.67
C ARG A 56 -7.96 2.97 -2.47
N GLN A 57 -6.64 2.94 -2.65
CA GLN A 57 -5.92 3.90 -3.49
C GLN A 57 -4.90 3.19 -4.37
N ILE A 58 -4.89 3.55 -5.66
CA ILE A 58 -3.93 3.02 -6.63
C ILE A 58 -2.63 3.83 -6.53
N SER A 59 -1.51 3.13 -6.62
CA SER A 59 -0.20 3.75 -6.57
C SER A 59 0.26 4.33 -7.91
N ASN A 60 1.15 5.31 -7.82
CA ASN A 60 1.87 5.86 -8.94
C ASN A 60 3.29 5.28 -8.95
N PRO A 61 3.88 4.98 -10.11
CA PRO A 61 5.29 4.63 -10.21
C PRO A 61 6.14 5.86 -9.84
N VAL A 62 7.15 5.65 -8.98
CA VAL A 62 8.12 6.68 -8.58
C VAL A 62 9.46 6.44 -9.24
N SER A 63 9.91 5.18 -9.25
CA SER A 63 11.10 4.70 -9.96
C SER A 63 10.98 3.19 -10.15
N LYS A 64 12.03 2.53 -10.66
CA LYS A 64 12.02 1.07 -10.85
C LYS A 64 11.63 0.35 -9.55
N ASN A 65 10.51 -0.36 -9.61
CA ASN A 65 9.91 -1.10 -8.48
C ASN A 65 9.52 -0.26 -7.26
N ARG A 66 9.58 1.08 -7.33
CA ARG A 66 9.20 2.00 -6.25
C ARG A 66 7.88 2.65 -6.60
N TYR A 67 6.97 2.64 -5.65
CA TYR A 67 5.61 3.13 -5.79
C TYR A 67 5.31 4.18 -4.73
N GLY A 68 4.39 5.09 -5.06
CA GLY A 68 3.99 6.19 -4.19
C GLY A 68 2.49 6.46 -4.23
N ILE A 69 1.93 6.75 -3.06
CA ILE A 69 0.53 7.10 -2.88
C ILE A 69 0.44 8.39 -2.08
N PHE A 70 -0.30 9.36 -2.61
CA PHE A 70 -0.59 10.62 -1.94
C PHE A 70 -1.90 10.50 -1.17
N VAL A 71 -1.85 10.80 0.12
CA VAL A 71 -2.98 10.74 1.03
C VAL A 71 -3.12 12.09 1.72
N ASN A 72 -4.31 12.68 1.64
CA ASN A 72 -4.64 13.97 2.24
C ASN A 72 -5.91 13.86 3.08
N ASN A 73 -6.31 14.97 3.72
CA ASN A 73 -7.55 15.07 4.49
C ASN A 73 -7.67 14.02 5.61
N LEU A 74 -6.53 13.64 6.21
CA LEU A 74 -6.50 12.76 7.37
C LEU A 74 -6.67 13.57 8.65
N ASN A 75 -7.33 12.96 9.64
CA ASN A 75 -7.46 13.59 10.95
C ASN A 75 -6.06 13.73 11.58
N PRO A 76 -5.76 14.86 12.23
CA PRO A 76 -4.50 15.05 12.94
C PRO A 76 -4.39 14.10 14.13
N ALA A 77 -3.15 13.86 14.60
CA ALA A 77 -2.84 13.01 15.76
C ALA A 77 -3.56 11.64 15.77
N THR A 78 -3.79 11.05 14.59
CA THR A 78 -4.57 9.82 14.39
C THR A 78 -3.69 8.73 13.80
N ILE A 79 -3.81 7.52 14.33
CA ILE A 79 -3.15 6.33 13.77
C ILE A 79 -3.95 5.84 12.57
N TYR A 80 -3.28 5.69 11.42
CA TYR A 80 -3.82 5.04 10.25
C TYR A 80 -3.06 3.74 9.96
N TYR A 81 -3.81 2.72 9.59
CA TYR A 81 -3.33 1.41 9.18
C TYR A 81 -3.47 1.28 7.68
N TYR A 82 -2.48 0.69 7.02
CA TYR A 82 -2.53 0.41 5.59
C TYR A 82 -1.97 -0.97 5.25
N GLN A 83 -2.47 -1.55 4.18
CA GLN A 83 -2.00 -2.81 3.61
C GLN A 83 -1.77 -2.62 2.11
N ILE A 84 -0.59 -2.99 1.63
CA ILE A 84 -0.26 -2.96 0.21
C ILE A 84 -0.91 -4.18 -0.44
N TYR A 85 -1.50 -3.99 -1.62
CA TYR A 85 -2.00 -5.07 -2.44
C TYR A 85 -1.42 -4.98 -3.85
N VAL A 86 -1.23 -6.15 -4.45
CA VAL A 86 -0.82 -6.29 -5.84
C VAL A 86 -1.73 -7.27 -6.55
N GLN A 87 -1.96 -7.03 -7.83
CA GLN A 87 -2.65 -7.95 -8.73
C GLN A 87 -1.75 -8.22 -9.95
N ASP A 88 -1.58 -9.49 -10.30
CA ASP A 88 -0.87 -9.86 -11.53
C ASP A 88 -1.77 -9.69 -12.78
N SER A 89 -1.14 -9.70 -13.95
CA SER A 89 -1.87 -9.61 -15.22
C SER A 89 -2.58 -10.91 -15.62
N ALA A 90 -2.16 -12.04 -15.04
CA ALA A 90 -2.65 -13.36 -15.37
C ALA A 90 -3.93 -13.76 -14.60
N SER A 91 -4.27 -13.05 -13.53
CA SER A 91 -5.36 -13.40 -12.62
C SER A 91 -6.08 -12.19 -12.04
N THR A 92 -7.23 -12.46 -11.42
CA THR A 92 -7.96 -11.50 -10.59
C THR A 92 -7.58 -11.58 -9.12
N ARG A 93 -6.58 -12.41 -8.76
CA ARG A 93 -6.22 -12.64 -7.37
C ARG A 93 -5.31 -11.53 -6.88
N GLU A 94 -5.64 -11.02 -5.71
CA GLU A 94 -4.81 -10.05 -5.01
C GLU A 94 -3.95 -10.74 -3.97
N VAL A 95 -2.68 -10.36 -3.93
CA VAL A 95 -1.77 -10.71 -2.84
C VAL A 95 -1.57 -9.47 -1.98
N ASN A 96 -1.53 -9.66 -0.66
CA ASN A 96 -1.52 -8.56 0.30
C ASN A 96 -0.28 -8.65 1.20
N SER A 97 0.28 -7.50 1.56
CA SER A 97 1.35 -7.40 2.54
C SER A 97 0.84 -7.63 3.97
N ALA A 98 1.75 -7.57 4.94
CA ALA A 98 1.38 -7.28 6.33
C ALA A 98 0.66 -5.93 6.44
N ILE A 99 -0.04 -5.70 7.55
CA ILE A 99 -0.64 -4.40 7.87
C ILE A 99 0.44 -3.52 8.52
N PHE A 100 0.67 -2.35 7.94
CA PHE A 100 1.56 -1.32 8.45
C PHE A 100 0.76 -0.17 9.07
N SER A 101 1.43 0.75 9.75
CA SER A 101 0.77 1.91 10.34
C SER A 101 1.68 3.13 10.38
N PHE A 102 1.06 4.32 10.40
CA PHE A 102 1.72 5.59 10.71
C PHE A 102 0.77 6.47 11.53
N THR A 103 1.33 7.46 12.22
CA THR A 103 0.55 8.46 12.96
C THR A 103 0.66 9.78 12.23
N THR A 104 -0.47 10.47 12.06
CA THR A 104 -0.49 11.81 11.47
C THR A 104 0.08 12.84 12.44
N GLN A 105 0.70 13.88 11.89
CA GLN A 105 1.12 15.08 12.60
C GLN A 105 -0.07 15.72 13.36
N PRO A 106 0.19 16.41 14.47
CA PRO A 106 -0.82 17.21 15.19
C PRO A 106 -1.46 18.30 14.34
#